data_AF-A4P184-F1
#
_entry.id   AF-A4P184-F1
#
_cell.length_a   1.000
_cell.length_b   1.000
_cell.length_c   1.000
_cell.angle_alpha   90.00
_cell.angle_beta   90.00
_cell.angle_gamma   90.00
#
_symmetry.space_group_name_H-M   'P 1'
#
loop_
_entity.id
_entity.type
_entity.pdbx_description
1 polymer ?
#
loop_
_entity_poly.entity_id
_entity_poly.type
_entity_poly.pdbx_seq_one_letter_code
_entity_poly.pdbx_strand_id
1 'polypeptide(L)' 'MLDDKSAVKNAWGLNSKDSAIIVLDKTGKVKFVKEGKLSDSDIQTVISLVNGLTK' A
#
# COMPACT_ATOMS: atom_id res chain seq x y z
N MET A 1 -14.09 3.54 -13.09
CA MET A 1 -14.00 2.65 -11.90
C MET A 1 -12.59 2.75 -11.33
N LEU A 2 -12.25 2.15 -10.19
CA LEU A 2 -10.95 2.39 -9.50
C LEU A 2 -9.71 1.85 -10.25
N ASP A 3 -9.84 1.11 -11.34
CA ASP A 3 -8.75 0.88 -12.29
C ASP A 3 -9.34 0.39 -13.62
N ASP A 4 -9.58 1.27 -14.59
CA ASP A 4 -10.22 0.91 -15.85
C ASP A 4 -9.32 0.04 -16.77
N LYS A 5 -8.04 -0.19 -16.43
CA LYS A 5 -7.11 -0.97 -17.29
C LYS A 5 -6.10 -1.86 -16.54
N SER A 6 -6.25 -2.09 -15.24
CA SER A 6 -5.25 -2.82 -14.42
C SER A 6 -3.85 -2.18 -14.49
N ALA A 7 -3.76 -0.87 -14.77
CA ALA A 7 -2.47 -0.20 -15.00
C ALA A 7 -1.65 -0.12 -13.70
N VAL A 8 -2.33 0.15 -12.59
CA VAL A 8 -1.70 0.16 -11.26
C VAL A 8 -1.35 -1.27 -10.86
N LYS A 9 -2.26 -2.23 -11.04
CA LYS A 9 -1.99 -3.64 -10.77
C LYS A 9 -0.70 -4.14 -11.46
N ASN A 10 -0.53 -3.81 -12.74
CA ASN A 10 0.62 -4.25 -13.53
C ASN A 10 1.93 -3.55 -13.11
N ALA A 11 1.89 -2.23 -12.86
CA ALA A 11 3.07 -1.49 -12.44
C ALA A 11 3.60 -1.92 -11.06
N TRP A 12 2.71 -2.45 -10.21
CA TRP A 12 3.02 -2.88 -8.86
C TRP A 12 3.15 -4.41 -8.70
N GLY A 13 2.93 -5.18 -9.77
CA GLY A 13 3.09 -6.65 -9.77
C GLY A 13 2.05 -7.40 -8.94
N LEU A 14 0.86 -6.82 -8.72
CA LEU A 14 -0.11 -7.35 -7.76
C LEU A 14 -0.81 -8.62 -8.26
N ASN A 15 -0.85 -9.64 -7.40
CA ASN A 15 -1.51 -10.91 -7.71
C ASN A 15 -3.02 -10.74 -7.88
N SER A 16 -3.58 -11.49 -8.84
CA SER A 16 -5.01 -11.41 -9.20
C SER A 16 -5.88 -12.14 -8.17
N LYS A 17 -6.07 -11.55 -6.97
CA LYS A 17 -7.16 -11.83 -6.00
C LYS A 17 -6.95 -11.22 -4.62
N ASP A 18 -5.78 -10.62 -4.36
CA ASP A 18 -5.47 -10.08 -3.04
C ASP A 18 -5.37 -8.55 -3.08
N SER A 19 -5.95 -7.90 -2.06
CA SER A 19 -5.77 -6.47 -1.83
C SER A 19 -4.32 -6.17 -1.48
N ALA A 20 -3.76 -5.08 -2.00
CA ALA A 20 -2.42 -4.63 -1.63
C ALA A 20 -2.48 -3.27 -0.95
N ILE A 21 -1.65 -3.10 0.08
CA ILE A 21 -1.49 -1.85 0.81
C ILE A 21 -0.06 -1.40 0.68
N ILE A 22 0.08 -0.18 0.21
CA ILE A 22 1.36 0.44 -0.08
C ILE A 22 1.38 1.81 0.63
N VAL A 23 2.43 2.06 1.40
CA VAL A 23 2.66 3.38 2.00
C VAL A 23 3.80 4.07 1.27
N LEU A 24 3.55 5.29 0.81
CA LEU A 24 4.52 6.15 0.14
C LEU A 24 4.84 7.36 1.04
N ASP A 25 6.07 7.85 0.99
CA ASP A 25 6.38 9.17 1.54
C ASP A 25 5.96 10.32 0.61
N LYS A 26 6.13 11.55 1.10
CA LYS A 26 5.82 12.79 0.36
C LYS A 26 6.56 12.91 -0.98
N THR A 27 7.63 12.16 -1.21
CA THR A 27 8.40 12.14 -2.47
C THR A 27 8.00 11.01 -3.42
N GLY A 28 6.99 10.20 -3.05
CA GLY A 28 6.54 9.05 -3.83
C GLY A 28 7.38 7.80 -3.62
N LYS A 29 8.30 7.77 -2.64
CA LYS A 29 9.13 6.59 -2.37
C LYS A 29 8.38 5.60 -1.50
N VAL A 30 8.45 4.32 -1.89
CA VAL A 30 7.85 3.20 -1.15
C VAL A 30 8.48 3.05 0.23
N LYS A 31 7.64 3.04 1.27
CA LYS A 31 8.02 2.77 2.67
C LYS A 31 7.49 1.44 3.17
N PHE A 32 6.43 0.92 2.56
CA PHE A 32 5.81 -0.32 2.97
C PHE A 32 5.03 -0.91 1.79
N VAL A 33 5.08 -2.23 1.64
CA VAL A 33 4.25 -2.99 0.71
C VAL A 33 3.78 -4.24 1.45
N LYS A 34 2.46 -4.47 1.42
CA LYS A 34 1.85 -5.70 1.93
C LYS A 34 0.78 -6.15 0.96
N GLU A 35 0.85 -7.41 0.56
CA GLU A 35 -0.22 -8.09 -0.16
C GLU A 35 -1.07 -8.92 0.81
N GLY A 36 -2.36 -9.00 0.54
CA GLY A 36 -3.33 -9.72 1.36
C GLY A 36 -3.88 -8.90 2.52
N LYS A 37 -4.71 -9.56 3.36
CA LYS A 37 -5.35 -8.94 4.52
C LYS A 37 -4.29 -8.47 5.53
N LEU A 38 -4.42 -7.23 6.01
CA LEU A 38 -3.61 -6.76 7.14
C LEU A 38 -3.95 -7.55 8.40
N SER A 39 -2.91 -7.94 9.13
CA SER A 39 -3.02 -8.29 10.54
C SER A 39 -3.14 -7.02 11.39
N ASP A 40 -3.59 -7.17 12.65
CA ASP A 40 -3.67 -6.05 13.59
C ASP A 40 -2.31 -5.36 13.80
N SER A 41 -1.21 -6.12 13.77
CA SER A 41 0.15 -5.58 13.81
C SER A 41 0.53 -4.80 12.54
N ASP A 42 0.07 -5.23 11.37
CA ASP A 42 0.32 -4.50 10.13
C ASP A 42 -0.43 -3.16 10.15
N ILE A 43 -1.66 -3.13 10.68
CA ILE A 43 -2.46 -1.90 10.84
C ILE A 43 -1.74 -0.87 11.71
N GLN A 44 -1.23 -1.29 12.88
CA GLN A 44 -0.49 -0.40 13.79
C GLN A 44 0.79 0.17 13.16
N THR A 45 1.47 -0.66 12.35
CA THR A 45 2.68 -0.25 11.61
C THR A 45 2.34 0.81 10.56
N VAL A 46 1.28 0.62 9.78
CA VAL A 46 0.83 1.58 8.76
C VAL A 46 0.43 2.91 9.39
N ILE A 47 -0.35 2.89 10.47
CA ILE A 47 -0.77 4.10 11.20
C ILE A 47 0.46 4.86 11.72
N SER A 48 1.43 4.16 12.29
CA SER A 48 2.67 4.76 12.81
C SER A 48 3.50 5.42 11.70
N LEU A 49 3.61 4.76 10.54
CA LEU A 49 4.30 5.31 9.37
C LEU A 49 3.59 6.58 8.84
N VAL A 50 2.27 6.56 8.69
CA VAL A 50 1.50 7.72 8.23
C VAL A 50 1.66 8.90 9.19
N ASN A 51 1.54 8.67 10.50
CA ASN A 51 1.73 9.71 11.52
C ASN A 51 3.15 10.29 11.54
N GLY A 52 4.17 9.49 11.22
CA GLY A 52 5.54 9.96 11.07
C GLY A 52 5.76 10.81 9.82
N LEU A 53 4.95 10.61 8.78
CA LEU A 53 5.06 11.32 7.49
C LEU A 53 4.25 12.62 7.45
N THR A 54 3.24 12.79 8.31
CA THR A 54 2.39 13.99 8.39
C THR A 54 2.92 15.07 9.33
N LYS A 55 3.90 14.74 10.17
CA LYS A 55 4.76 15.75 10.83
C LYS A 55 5.71 16.39 9.82
#